data_AF-A0A2H9Q1X7-F1
#
_entry.id   AF-A0A2H9Q1X7-F1
#
_cell.length_a   1.000
_cell.length_b   1.000
_cell.length_c   1.000
_cell.angle_alpha   90.00
_cell.angle_beta   90.00
_cell.angle_gamma   90.00
#
_symmetry.space_group_name_H-M   'P 1'
#
loop_
_entity.id
_entity.type
_entity.pdbx_description
1 polymer ?
#
loop_
_entity_poly.entity_id
_entity_poly.type
_entity_poly.pdbx_seq_one_letter_code
_entity_poly.pdbx_strand_id
1 'polypeptide(L)'
;MKKFSKHWKASKKPKKQRKYLANAPIHIKKKMISVNLIKELREKQKTRNVTLRKGDTIKVMVGKYKGKKAKVLEIKTKLMKIYLEGIQVKKQDGSMANIPFRASNLQIIELNNEDKKRFKKLKTETTKSEIKSEIKEEPKIKKSSKNKENKK
;
A
#
# COMPACT_ATOMS: atom_id res chain seq x y z
N MET A 1 33.02 -6.87 13.98
CA MET A 1 31.94 -5.89 14.29
C MET A 1 30.61 -6.31 13.66
N LYS A 2 29.47 -6.19 14.36
CA LYS A 2 28.13 -6.49 13.80
C LYS A 2 27.78 -5.51 12.66
N LYS A 3 27.37 -6.06 11.49
CA LYS A 3 26.99 -5.27 10.30
C LYS A 3 25.66 -4.52 10.50
N PHE A 4 24.72 -5.10 11.23
CA PHE A 4 23.39 -4.55 11.52
C PHE A 4 22.91 -4.89 12.94
N SER A 5 22.11 -4.01 13.55
CA SER A 5 21.40 -4.27 14.81
C SER A 5 20.06 -3.57 14.83
N LYS A 6 18.99 -4.27 15.25
CA LYS A 6 17.63 -3.74 15.36
C LYS A 6 17.53 -2.60 16.39
N HIS A 7 18.31 -2.67 17.46
CA HIS A 7 18.31 -1.71 18.56
C HIS A 7 18.79 -0.32 18.15
N TRP A 8 19.56 -0.20 17.06
CA TRP A 8 20.04 1.09 16.58
C TRP A 8 18.92 2.02 16.10
N LYS A 9 17.74 1.49 15.78
CA LYS A 9 16.55 2.28 15.44
C LYS A 9 16.10 3.21 16.58
N ALA A 10 16.22 2.75 17.83
CA ALA A 10 15.78 3.50 19.01
C ALA A 10 16.87 4.41 19.60
N SER A 11 18.11 4.33 19.08
CA SER A 11 19.22 5.10 19.65
C SER A 11 19.12 6.58 19.29
N LYS A 12 19.39 7.48 20.25
CA LYS A 12 19.48 8.94 20.04
C LYS A 12 20.68 9.35 19.18
N LYS A 13 21.73 8.52 19.08
CA LYS A 13 22.97 8.84 18.35
C LYS A 13 22.72 8.86 16.82
N PRO A 14 22.91 10.00 16.11
CA PRO A 14 22.62 10.09 14.67
C PRO A 14 23.41 9.11 13.81
N LYS A 15 24.69 8.85 14.17
CA LYS A 15 25.55 7.87 13.48
C LYS A 15 24.95 6.46 13.48
N LYS A 16 24.33 6.05 14.60
CA LYS A 16 23.69 4.73 14.72
C LYS A 16 22.41 4.66 13.88
N GLN A 17 21.61 5.72 13.85
CA GLN A 17 20.39 5.79 13.03
C GLN A 17 20.68 5.75 11.53
N ARG A 18 21.68 6.52 11.06
CA ARG A 18 22.11 6.50 9.65
C ARG A 18 22.66 5.12 9.26
N LYS A 19 23.47 4.50 10.13
CA LYS A 19 23.99 3.13 9.92
C LYS A 19 22.87 2.09 9.86
N TYR A 20 21.81 2.25 10.67
CA TYR A 20 20.64 1.37 10.65
C TYR A 20 19.93 1.39 9.28
N LEU A 21 19.70 2.58 8.71
CA LEU A 21 19.03 2.72 7.40
C LEU A 21 19.88 2.15 6.26
N ALA A 22 21.17 2.48 6.22
CA ALA A 22 22.08 2.03 5.16
C ALA A 22 22.19 0.48 5.12
N ASN A 23 22.39 -0.12 6.30
CA ASN A 23 22.67 -1.56 6.44
C ASN A 23 21.42 -2.42 6.71
N ALA A 24 20.22 -1.85 6.63
CA ALA A 24 18.98 -2.59 6.89
C ALA A 24 18.83 -3.78 5.91
N PRO A 25 18.48 -4.98 6.41
CA PRO A 25 18.09 -6.12 5.57
C PRO A 25 16.87 -5.82 4.70
N ILE A 26 16.71 -6.59 3.62
CA ILE A 26 15.70 -6.31 2.58
C ILE A 26 14.25 -6.34 3.11
N HIS A 27 13.94 -7.25 4.04
CA HIS A 27 12.60 -7.35 4.63
C HIS A 27 12.25 -6.11 5.49
N ILE A 28 13.26 -5.47 6.09
CA ILE A 28 13.07 -4.21 6.84
C ILE A 28 12.95 -3.05 5.86
N LYS A 29 13.83 -2.97 4.85
CA LYS A 29 13.75 -1.94 3.79
C LYS A 29 12.40 -1.96 3.09
N LYS A 30 11.84 -3.15 2.82
CA LYS A 30 10.50 -3.31 2.25
C LYS A 30 9.43 -2.60 3.08
N LYS A 31 9.47 -2.71 4.42
CA LYS A 31 8.51 -2.02 5.31
C LYS A 31 8.67 -0.50 5.29
N MET A 32 9.89 0.00 5.08
CA MET A 32 10.19 1.43 5.00
C MET A 32 9.66 2.09 3.71
N ILE A 33 9.42 1.31 2.65
CA ILE A 33 8.82 1.78 1.39
C ILE A 33 7.29 1.77 1.53
N SER A 34 6.81 2.50 2.54
CA SER A 34 5.39 2.75 2.80
C SER A 34 4.99 4.11 2.25
N VAL A 35 3.84 4.17 1.58
CA VAL A 35 3.31 5.38 0.94
C VAL A 35 1.97 5.74 1.60
N ASN A 36 1.65 7.02 1.60
CA ASN A 36 0.40 7.52 2.14
C ASN A 36 -0.78 7.24 1.18
N LEU A 37 -1.94 6.89 1.73
CA LEU A 37 -3.18 6.74 0.96
C LEU A 37 -3.91 8.09 0.80
N ILE A 38 -4.71 8.24 -0.25
CA ILE A 38 -5.69 9.33 -0.38
C ILE A 38 -6.81 9.19 0.66
N LYS A 39 -7.50 10.28 1.01
CA LYS A 39 -8.50 10.32 2.10
C LYS A 39 -9.58 9.23 1.95
N GLU A 40 -10.16 9.09 0.77
CA GLU A 40 -11.18 8.08 0.45
C GLU A 40 -10.69 6.64 0.73
N LEU A 41 -9.45 6.32 0.35
CA LEU A 41 -8.86 5.01 0.62
C LEU A 41 -8.51 4.82 2.10
N ARG A 42 -8.17 5.89 2.83
CA ARG A 42 -7.89 5.79 4.27
C ARG A 42 -9.13 5.43 5.06
N GLU A 43 -10.28 5.98 4.69
CA GLU A 43 -11.55 5.67 5.33
C GLU A 43 -11.92 4.20 5.09
N LYS A 44 -11.84 3.74 3.83
CA LYS A 44 -12.12 2.34 3.46
C LYS A 44 -11.17 1.33 4.13
N GLN A 45 -9.87 1.64 4.18
CA GLN A 45 -8.84 0.72 4.67
C GLN A 45 -8.44 0.97 6.14
N LYS A 46 -9.04 1.96 6.81
CA LYS A 46 -8.74 2.43 8.18
C LYS A 46 -7.25 2.68 8.48
N THR A 47 -6.41 2.81 7.45
CA THR A 47 -4.95 2.91 7.59
C THR A 47 -4.42 4.14 6.86
N ARG A 48 -3.41 4.79 7.45
CA ARG A 48 -2.82 6.00 6.84
C ARG A 48 -1.86 5.67 5.70
N ASN A 49 -1.13 4.56 5.81
CA ASN A 49 -0.02 4.20 4.95
C ASN A 49 0.03 2.70 4.67
N VAL A 50 0.46 2.36 3.46
CA VAL A 50 0.54 0.97 2.98
C VAL A 50 1.87 0.78 2.26
N THR A 51 2.46 -0.41 2.36
CA THR A 51 3.66 -0.75 1.58
C THR A 51 3.33 -0.82 0.09
N LEU A 52 4.14 -0.15 -0.72
CA LEU A 52 3.92 -0.08 -2.15
C LEU A 52 4.17 -1.41 -2.87
N ARG A 53 3.41 -1.66 -3.95
CA ARG A 53 3.58 -2.80 -4.86
C ARG A 53 3.61 -2.33 -6.31
N LYS A 54 4.09 -3.21 -7.19
CA LYS A 54 4.02 -3.00 -8.64
C LYS A 54 2.56 -2.93 -9.07
N GLY A 55 2.24 -2.03 -9.99
CA GLY A 55 0.87 -1.84 -10.50
C GLY A 55 -0.04 -0.94 -9.66
N ASP A 56 0.40 -0.42 -8.50
CA ASP A 56 -0.36 0.60 -7.77
C ASP A 56 -0.41 1.91 -8.57
N THR A 57 -1.56 2.61 -8.56
CA THR A 57 -1.70 3.93 -9.18
C THR A 57 -1.34 5.02 -8.16
N ILE A 58 -0.38 5.87 -8.50
CA ILE A 58 0.20 6.87 -7.61
C ILE A 58 0.10 8.27 -8.20
N LYS A 59 -0.10 9.26 -7.33
CA LYS A 59 0.14 10.68 -7.57
C LYS A 59 1.48 11.13 -7.00
N VAL A 60 2.23 11.91 -7.77
CA VAL A 60 3.43 12.59 -7.27
C VAL A 60 3.03 13.88 -6.54
N MET A 61 3.51 14.06 -5.30
CA MET A 61 3.14 15.20 -4.44
C MET A 61 4.15 16.34 -4.46
N VAL A 62 5.43 16.05 -4.69
CA VAL A 62 6.55 17.01 -4.56
C VAL A 62 7.48 16.92 -5.77
N GLY A 63 8.06 18.06 -6.17
CA GLY A 63 9.07 18.17 -7.22
C GLY A 63 8.50 18.53 -8.60
N LYS A 64 9.36 18.45 -9.63
CA LYS A 64 9.04 18.83 -11.03
C LYS A 64 7.82 18.10 -11.62
N TYR A 65 7.57 16.87 -11.17
CA TYR A 65 6.50 16.01 -11.68
C TYR A 65 5.26 16.01 -10.78
N LYS A 66 5.14 16.98 -9.86
CA LYS A 66 3.98 17.14 -8.97
C LYS A 66 2.67 17.14 -9.76
N GLY A 67 1.66 16.46 -9.24
CA GLY A 67 0.33 16.37 -9.83
C GLY A 67 0.16 15.22 -10.85
N LYS A 68 1.26 14.71 -11.43
CA LYS A 68 1.17 13.59 -12.37
C LYS A 68 0.73 12.30 -11.68
N LYS A 69 -0.17 11.58 -12.36
CA LYS A 69 -0.62 10.24 -11.98
C LYS A 69 0.12 9.21 -12.82
N ALA A 70 0.64 8.16 -12.21
CA ALA A 70 1.39 7.11 -12.89
C ALA A 70 1.26 5.79 -12.13
N LYS A 71 1.36 4.67 -12.85
CA LYS A 71 1.48 3.35 -12.23
C LYS A 71 2.92 3.07 -11.81
N VAL A 72 3.07 2.20 -10.81
CA VAL A 72 4.39 1.74 -10.36
C VAL A 72 4.94 0.69 -11.32
N LEU A 73 6.05 1.00 -11.96
CA LEU A 73 6.76 0.09 -12.85
C LEU A 73 7.61 -0.90 -12.07
N GLU A 74 8.50 -0.40 -11.21
CA GLU A 74 9.47 -1.22 -10.47
C GLU A 74 9.80 -0.59 -9.10
N ILE A 75 10.08 -1.44 -8.11
CA ILE A 75 10.53 -1.04 -6.77
C ILE A 75 11.89 -1.66 -6.46
N LYS A 76 12.94 -0.85 -6.52
CA LYS A 76 14.29 -1.28 -6.14
C LYS A 76 14.47 -1.19 -4.63
N THR A 77 14.09 -2.26 -3.93
CA THR A 77 14.08 -2.33 -2.45
C THR A 77 15.47 -2.13 -1.83
N LYS A 78 16.55 -2.59 -2.49
CA LYS A 78 17.94 -2.41 -2.00
C LYS A 78 18.32 -0.93 -1.90
N LEU A 79 17.93 -0.15 -2.90
CA LEU A 79 18.19 1.30 -3.03
C LEU A 79 17.08 2.16 -2.42
N MET A 80 15.95 1.57 -2.04
CA MET A 80 14.75 2.26 -1.56
C MET A 80 14.21 3.30 -2.56
N LYS A 81 14.34 3.00 -3.86
CA LYS A 81 13.88 3.84 -4.97
C LYS A 81 12.73 3.18 -5.71
N ILE A 82 11.81 4.01 -6.20
CA ILE A 82 10.61 3.61 -6.93
C ILE A 82 10.68 4.24 -8.32
N TYR A 83 10.32 3.47 -9.35
CA TYR A 83 10.22 3.97 -10.72
C TYR A 83 8.75 3.97 -11.15
N LEU A 84 8.35 5.06 -11.76
CA LEU A 84 6.97 5.30 -12.20
C LEU A 84 6.92 5.24 -13.73
N GLU A 85 5.81 4.73 -14.25
CA GLU A 85 5.54 4.68 -15.68
C GLU A 85 5.33 6.09 -16.25
N GLY A 86 5.88 6.36 -17.43
CA GLY A 86 5.74 7.65 -18.11
C GLY A 86 6.49 8.83 -17.48
N ILE A 87 7.21 8.64 -16.36
CA ILE A 87 8.02 9.69 -15.73
C ILE A 87 9.51 9.43 -15.99
N GLN A 88 9.96 10.00 -17.11
CA GLN A 88 11.30 9.80 -17.67
C GLN A 88 11.99 11.13 -18.02
N VAL A 89 13.31 11.08 -18.17
CA VAL A 89 14.14 12.17 -18.72
C VAL A 89 14.82 11.68 -19.98
N LYS A 90 14.84 12.53 -21.02
CA LYS A 90 15.61 12.31 -22.25
C LYS A 90 17.09 12.57 -21.97
N LYS A 91 17.96 11.60 -22.25
CA LYS A 91 19.42 11.77 -22.20
C LYS A 91 19.92 12.52 -23.45
N GLN A 92 21.18 12.95 -23.42
CA GLN A 92 21.84 13.57 -24.59
C GLN A 92 21.81 12.64 -25.81
N ASP A 93 22.00 11.34 -25.59
CA ASP A 93 21.94 10.30 -26.64
C ASP A 93 20.52 10.06 -27.20
N GLY A 94 19.50 10.78 -26.71
CA GLY A 94 18.10 10.62 -27.13
C GLY A 94 17.32 9.51 -26.42
N SER A 95 18.00 8.57 -25.75
CA SER A 95 17.36 7.51 -24.96
C SER A 95 16.63 8.04 -23.72
N MET A 96 15.59 7.32 -23.28
CA MET A 96 14.76 7.71 -22.13
C MET A 96 15.20 6.99 -20.85
N ALA A 97 15.35 7.73 -19.75
CA ALA A 97 15.76 7.19 -18.45
C ALA A 97 14.67 7.38 -17.39
N ASN A 98 14.34 6.30 -16.66
CA ASN A 98 13.38 6.35 -15.56
C ASN A 98 13.92 7.12 -14.36
N ILE A 99 13.09 8.00 -13.79
CA ILE A 99 13.49 8.82 -12.63
C ILE A 99 13.23 8.07 -11.32
N PRO A 100 14.19 8.05 -10.38
CA PRO A 100 14.00 7.40 -9.09
C PRO A 100 13.26 8.29 -8.09
N PHE A 101 12.14 7.81 -7.56
CA PHE A 101 11.35 8.47 -6.53
C PHE A 101 11.52 7.84 -5.14
N ARG A 102 11.31 8.64 -4.09
CA ARG A 102 11.20 8.18 -2.69
C ARG A 102 9.73 8.05 -2.30
N ALA A 103 9.40 7.03 -1.51
CA ALA A 103 8.03 6.72 -1.08
C ALA A 103 7.30 7.90 -0.42
N SER A 104 8.00 8.76 0.33
CA SER A 104 7.41 9.93 1.02
C SER A 104 6.86 10.99 0.07
N ASN A 105 7.34 11.05 -1.17
CA ASN A 105 6.97 12.08 -2.13
C ASN A 105 5.75 11.68 -2.96
N LEU A 106 5.17 10.52 -2.66
CA LEU A 106 4.14 9.85 -3.43
C LEU A 106 2.87 9.70 -2.58
N GLN A 107 1.73 9.59 -3.25
CA GLN A 107 0.44 9.28 -2.64
C GLN A 107 -0.31 8.26 -3.50
N ILE A 108 -0.82 7.19 -2.88
CA ILE A 108 -1.59 6.16 -3.59
C ILE A 108 -3.00 6.69 -3.85
N ILE A 109 -3.44 6.60 -5.10
CA ILE A 109 -4.82 6.88 -5.52
C ILE A 109 -5.62 5.58 -5.55
N GLU A 110 -5.06 4.52 -6.15
CA GLU A 110 -5.69 3.21 -6.26
C GLU A 110 -4.71 2.10 -5.90
N LEU A 111 -5.21 1.08 -5.22
CA LEU A 111 -4.45 -0.11 -4.86
C LEU A 111 -4.65 -1.20 -5.92
N ASN A 112 -3.57 -1.87 -6.28
CA ASN A 112 -3.67 -3.08 -7.10
C ASN A 112 -4.28 -4.24 -6.27
N ASN A 113 -5.34 -4.84 -6.81
CA ASN A 113 -6.16 -5.88 -6.18
C ASN A 113 -5.68 -7.34 -6.42
N GLU A 114 -4.64 -7.54 -7.24
CA GLU A 114 -4.18 -8.89 -7.63
C GLU A 114 -3.71 -9.76 -6.45
N ASP A 115 -3.03 -9.17 -5.45
CA ASP A 115 -2.46 -9.92 -4.32
C ASP A 115 -3.45 -10.04 -3.16
N LYS A 116 -4.17 -11.18 -3.09
CA LYS A 116 -5.11 -11.50 -2.00
C LYS A 116 -4.48 -11.41 -0.59
N LYS A 117 -3.18 -11.74 -0.44
CA LYS A 117 -2.48 -11.68 0.86
C LYS A 117 -2.27 -10.25 1.34
N ARG A 118 -2.22 -9.28 0.42
CA ARG A 118 -2.12 -7.85 0.74
C ARG A 118 -3.39 -7.38 1.46
N PHE A 119 -4.56 -7.71 0.91
CA PHE A 119 -5.84 -7.29 1.47
C PHE A 119 -6.18 -7.98 2.77
N LYS A 120 -5.79 -9.26 2.96
CA LYS A 120 -5.97 -9.93 4.26
C LYS A 120 -5.28 -9.17 5.40
N LYS A 121 -4.18 -8.47 5.13
CA LYS A 121 -3.47 -7.64 6.13
C LYS A 121 -4.08 -6.25 6.32
N LEU A 122 -4.86 -5.77 5.35
CA LEU A 122 -5.50 -4.45 5.39
C LEU A 122 -6.91 -4.53 6.00
N LYS A 123 -7.62 -5.65 5.81
CA LYS A 123 -9.01 -5.89 6.24
C LYS A 123 -9.20 -6.14 7.74
N THR A 124 -8.15 -6.14 8.56
CA THR A 124 -8.22 -6.65 9.95
C THR A 124 -9.18 -5.91 10.89
N GLU A 125 -9.72 -4.75 10.51
CA GLU A 125 -10.67 -3.98 11.33
C GLU A 125 -12.04 -3.71 10.69
N THR A 126 -12.23 -3.97 9.39
CA THR A 126 -13.52 -3.78 8.69
C THR A 126 -14.36 -5.04 8.69
N THR A 127 -13.75 -6.21 8.47
CA THR A 127 -14.50 -7.48 8.47
C THR A 127 -15.11 -7.80 9.84
N LYS A 128 -14.52 -7.38 10.97
CA LYS A 128 -15.15 -7.61 12.29
C LYS A 128 -16.40 -6.75 12.54
N SER A 129 -16.51 -5.58 11.92
CA SER A 129 -17.67 -4.69 12.04
C SER A 129 -18.76 -5.03 11.04
N GLU A 130 -18.39 -5.34 9.78
CA GLU A 130 -19.32 -5.72 8.71
C GLU A 130 -19.94 -7.13 8.94
N ILE A 131 -19.15 -8.10 9.42
CA ILE A 131 -19.68 -9.43 9.81
C ILE A 131 -20.61 -9.32 11.04
N LYS A 132 -20.44 -8.30 11.91
CA LYS A 132 -21.33 -8.07 13.07
C LYS A 132 -22.65 -7.37 12.69
N SER A 133 -22.67 -6.58 11.62
CA SER A 133 -23.91 -5.97 11.11
C SER A 133 -24.75 -6.98 10.33
N GLU A 134 -24.13 -7.84 9.51
CA GLU A 134 -24.85 -8.89 8.76
C GLU A 134 -25.51 -9.93 9.69
N ILE A 135 -24.87 -10.31 10.82
CA ILE A 135 -25.44 -11.27 11.79
C ILE A 135 -26.60 -10.67 12.61
N LYS A 136 -26.74 -9.34 12.68
CA LYS A 136 -27.83 -8.66 13.40
C LYS A 136 -29.06 -8.39 12.52
N GLU A 137 -28.90 -8.39 11.19
CA GLU A 137 -29.96 -8.07 10.23
C GLU A 137 -30.84 -9.27 9.83
N GLU A 138 -30.56 -10.48 10.32
CA GLU A 138 -31.52 -11.59 10.25
C GLU A 138 -32.37 -11.71 11.52
N PRO A 139 -33.60 -11.16 11.55
CA PRO A 139 -34.66 -11.65 12.41
C PRO A 139 -35.80 -12.30 11.61
N LYS A 140 -36.01 -13.59 11.86
CA LYS A 140 -37.29 -14.34 11.86
C LYS A 140 -38.26 -14.09 10.69
N ILE A 141 -38.08 -14.81 9.58
CA ILE A 141 -39.19 -15.08 8.66
C ILE A 141 -40.16 -16.07 9.32
N LYS A 142 -41.40 -15.59 9.48
CA LYS A 142 -42.56 -16.27 10.03
C LYS A 142 -42.90 -17.55 9.24
N LYS A 143 -43.22 -18.62 9.97
CA LYS A 143 -43.95 -19.79 9.45
C LYS A 143 -45.36 -19.34 8.98
N SER A 144 -45.52 -19.11 7.68
CA SER A 144 -46.80 -19.00 6.96
C SER A 144 -46.42 -19.01 5.47
N SER A 145 -46.89 -19.86 4.57
CA SER A 145 -48.14 -20.59 4.43
C SER A 145 -47.87 -21.82 3.55
N LYS A 146 -48.40 -22.98 3.95
CA LYS A 146 -48.45 -24.17 3.09
C LYS A 146 -49.79 -24.12 2.35
N ASN A 147 -49.86 -23.37 1.23
CA ASN A 147 -50.99 -23.51 0.32
C ASN A 147 -50.80 -24.78 -0.51
N LYS A 148 -51.69 -25.74 -0.25
CA LYS A 148 -52.05 -26.85 -1.13
C LYS A 148 -52.81 -26.26 -2.31
N GLU A 149 -52.31 -26.52 -3.51
CA GLU A 149 -52.99 -26.43 -4.80
C GLU A 149 -52.38 -27.55 -5.66
N ASN A 150 -53.09 -28.42 -6.36
CA ASN A 150 -54.50 -28.77 -6.38
C ASN A 150 -54.60 -30.21 -6.93
N LYS A 151 -55.51 -31.00 -6.38
CA LYS A 151 -55.96 -32.30 -6.91
C LYS A 151 -57.24 -32.02 -7.70
N LYS A 152 -57.21 -32.16 -9.02
CA LYS A 152 -58.26 -32.70 -9.91
C LYS A 152 -57.90 -32.37 -11.36
#